data_AF-A0A6G0KDD5-F1
#
_entry.id   AF-A0A6G0KDD5-F1
#
_cell.length_a   1.000
_cell.length_b   1.000
_cell.length_c   1.000
_cell.angle_alpha   90.00
_cell.angle_beta   90.00
_cell.angle_gamma   90.00
#
_symmetry.space_group_name_H-M   'P 1'
#
loop_
_entity.id
_entity.type
_entity.pdbx_description
1 polymer ?
#
loop_
_entity_poly.entity_id
_entity_poly.type
_entity_poly.pdbx_seq_one_letter_code
_entity_poly.pdbx_strand_id
1 'polypeptide(L)'
;MLSVYEPEAEPRPSLHHKHRHVGLWRYALDSTLKLLVSLSFVLFVGGQVAYVSPLYRKYIQIRIAAWWGTHDEMVDPSYLLLVGVLPTLTCVLLVQWLRQLRTQRGVWGVAKLLRRRPAPNWLSYGELLFLAVLVGGNALVFCFGYTKRHGHKPRLTGDPPHSPPPSSYVKTVGNALGFNCVLNMGLLFVPATRNSAWMEAINMSYANGIKFHRWLGVAAVLTGVVHCGCYYYCWLLAGRWQQMALPCWDCSLRD
;
A
#
# COMPACT_ATOMS: atom_id res chain seq x y z
N MET A 1 85.16 26.78 -4.78
CA MET A 1 83.85 26.75 -5.49
C MET A 1 82.92 25.86 -4.69
N LEU A 2 81.68 26.32 -4.51
CA LEU A 2 80.76 25.96 -3.43
C LEU A 2 80.25 24.52 -3.46
N SER A 3 80.30 23.85 -2.32
CA SER A 3 79.54 22.63 -2.02
C SER A 3 78.07 23.00 -1.83
N VAL A 4 77.21 22.53 -2.73
CA VAL A 4 75.76 22.73 -2.65
C VAL A 4 75.19 21.80 -1.59
N TYR A 5 74.61 22.37 -0.54
CA TYR A 5 73.85 21.66 0.49
C TYR A 5 72.42 21.42 -0.05
N GLU A 6 72.02 20.16 -0.27
CA GLU A 6 70.63 19.80 -0.51
C GLU A 6 69.89 19.63 0.83
N PRO A 7 68.73 20.27 1.04
CA PRO A 7 67.94 20.06 2.24
C PRO A 7 67.16 18.73 2.14
N GLU A 8 67.15 17.96 3.22
CA GLU A 8 66.33 16.76 3.35
C GLU A 8 64.84 17.09 3.16
N ALA A 9 64.15 16.30 2.34
CA ALA A 9 62.72 16.47 2.08
C ALA A 9 61.89 16.17 3.34
N GLU A 10 61.13 17.15 3.82
CA GLU A 10 60.14 16.97 4.89
C GLU A 10 59.13 15.85 4.53
N PRO A 11 58.83 14.94 5.48
CA PRO A 11 57.81 13.91 5.28
C PRO A 11 56.43 14.56 5.21
N ARG A 12 55.80 14.55 4.02
CA ARG A 12 54.42 15.02 3.86
C ARG A 12 53.48 14.24 4.78
N PRO A 13 52.61 14.91 5.57
CA PRO A 13 51.62 14.22 6.38
C PRO A 13 50.66 13.42 5.50
N SER A 14 50.41 12.19 5.90
CA SER A 14 49.64 11.18 5.16
C SER A 14 48.18 11.60 4.90
N LEU A 15 47.93 12.16 3.71
CA LEU A 15 46.59 12.46 3.17
C LEU A 15 45.67 11.23 3.01
N HIS A 16 46.19 10.02 3.21
CA HIS A 16 45.44 8.77 3.03
C HIS A 16 44.41 8.49 4.14
N HIS A 17 44.61 8.98 5.36
CA HIS A 17 43.71 8.63 6.46
C HIS A 17 42.37 9.36 6.42
N LYS A 18 42.34 10.60 5.89
CA LYS A 18 41.15 11.46 5.85
C LYS A 18 40.14 11.03 4.78
N HIS A 19 40.61 10.53 3.64
CA HIS A 19 39.72 10.02 2.57
C HIS A 19 39.00 8.72 2.93
N ARG A 20 39.63 7.86 3.75
CA ARG A 20 39.08 6.54 4.13
C ARG A 20 37.87 6.65 5.06
N HIS A 21 37.87 7.58 6.01
CA HIS A 21 36.74 7.82 6.92
C HIS A 21 35.52 8.45 6.24
N VAL A 22 35.73 9.38 5.29
CA VAL A 22 34.62 10.00 4.52
C VAL A 22 33.92 8.97 3.63
N GLY A 23 34.66 7.99 3.11
CA GLY A 23 34.08 6.85 2.39
C GLY A 23 33.20 5.98 3.29
N LEU A 24 33.72 5.54 4.44
CA LEU A 24 33.01 4.67 5.38
C LEU A 24 31.71 5.28 5.91
N TRP A 25 31.74 6.56 6.31
CA TRP A 25 30.53 7.26 6.75
C TRP A 25 29.48 7.40 5.65
N ARG A 26 29.89 7.68 4.40
CA ARG A 26 28.96 7.73 3.27
C ARG A 26 28.36 6.37 2.94
N TYR A 27 29.14 5.30 3.01
CA TYR A 27 28.64 3.93 2.81
C TYR A 27 27.69 3.49 3.92
N ALA A 28 28.01 3.79 5.18
CA ALA A 28 27.14 3.51 6.32
C ALA A 28 25.81 4.28 6.18
N LEU A 29 25.88 5.58 5.89
CA LEU A 29 24.70 6.42 5.69
C LEU A 29 23.83 5.93 4.52
N ASP A 30 24.43 5.62 3.37
CA ASP A 30 23.72 5.06 2.21
C ASP A 30 23.05 3.72 2.53
N SER A 31 23.73 2.83 3.25
CA SER A 31 23.18 1.53 3.66
C SER A 31 22.01 1.69 4.64
N THR A 32 22.15 2.58 5.63
CA THR A 32 21.10 2.88 6.61
C THR A 32 19.86 3.48 5.93
N LEU A 33 20.04 4.44 5.02
CA LEU A 33 18.94 5.04 4.27
C LEU A 33 18.20 4.00 3.42
N LYS A 34 18.92 3.10 2.74
CA LYS A 34 18.30 1.99 1.98
C LYS A 34 17.52 1.03 2.86
N LEU A 35 18.06 0.70 4.04
CA LEU A 35 17.39 -0.14 5.01
C LEU A 35 16.11 0.51 5.54
N LEU A 36 16.15 1.80 5.85
CA LEU A 36 14.97 2.57 6.27
C LEU A 36 13.90 2.63 5.17
N VAL A 37 14.28 2.88 3.92
CA VAL A 37 13.35 2.83 2.77
C VAL A 37 12.69 1.45 2.67
N SER A 38 13.48 0.38 2.77
CA SER A 38 12.95 -0.99 2.73
C SER A 38 12.01 -1.27 3.89
N LEU A 39 12.35 -0.83 5.10
CA LEU A 39 11.52 -1.02 6.29
C LEU A 39 10.20 -0.25 6.18
N SER A 40 10.24 1.02 5.75
CA SER A 40 9.03 1.82 5.52
C SER A 40 8.13 1.19 4.45
N PHE A 41 8.70 0.65 3.38
CA PHE A 41 7.96 -0.05 2.35
C PHE A 41 7.30 -1.33 2.88
N VAL A 42 8.04 -2.17 3.61
CA VAL A 42 7.53 -3.40 4.22
C VAL A 42 6.44 -3.08 5.24
N LEU A 43 6.63 -2.04 6.05
CA LEU A 43 5.64 -1.63 7.05
C LEU A 43 4.36 -1.12 6.39
N PHE A 44 4.46 -0.35 5.29
CA PHE A 44 3.30 0.07 4.52
C PHE A 44 2.56 -1.13 3.93
N VAL A 45 3.23 -1.98 3.13
CA VAL A 45 2.60 -3.11 2.45
C VAL A 45 2.07 -4.14 3.45
N GLY A 46 2.90 -4.54 4.41
CA GLY A 46 2.53 -5.48 5.47
C GLY A 46 1.40 -4.93 6.34
N GLY A 47 1.37 -3.62 6.56
CA GLY A 47 0.27 -2.90 7.18
C GLY A 47 -1.04 -3.04 6.42
N GLN A 48 -1.07 -2.65 5.13
CA GLN A 48 -2.29 -2.77 4.32
C GLN A 48 -2.81 -4.23 4.26
N VAL A 49 -1.91 -5.22 4.19
CA VAL A 49 -2.26 -6.64 4.28
C VAL A 49 -2.82 -7.00 5.66
N ALA A 50 -2.20 -6.51 6.74
CA ALA A 50 -2.66 -6.75 8.10
C ALA A 50 -4.08 -6.20 8.32
N TYR A 51 -4.38 -5.00 7.80
CA TYR A 51 -5.68 -4.34 7.88
C TYR A 51 -6.83 -5.19 7.30
N VAL A 52 -6.60 -5.81 6.14
CA VAL A 52 -7.60 -6.69 5.51
C VAL A 52 -7.65 -8.09 6.15
N SER A 53 -6.59 -8.48 6.86
CA SER A 53 -6.49 -9.79 7.52
C SER A 53 -7.17 -9.82 8.91
N PRO A 54 -7.38 -11.02 9.49
CA PRO A 54 -7.87 -11.15 10.87
C PRO A 54 -6.92 -10.56 11.93
N LEU A 55 -5.64 -10.33 11.59
CA LEU A 55 -4.63 -9.81 12.51
C LEU A 55 -4.97 -8.41 13.01
N TYR A 56 -5.56 -7.58 12.15
CA TYR A 56 -5.95 -6.21 12.52
C TYR A 56 -6.89 -6.22 13.72
N ARG A 57 -8.03 -6.91 13.61
CA ARG A 57 -9.03 -6.94 14.68
C ARG A 57 -8.54 -7.63 15.94
N LYS A 58 -7.81 -8.74 15.80
CA LYS A 58 -7.40 -9.56 16.94
C LYS A 58 -6.29 -8.93 17.78
N TYR A 59 -5.39 -8.18 17.16
CA TYR A 59 -4.19 -7.71 17.84
C TYR A 59 -3.95 -6.21 17.71
N ILE A 60 -4.11 -5.65 16.51
CA ILE A 60 -3.69 -4.27 16.23
C ILE A 60 -4.75 -3.27 16.71
N GLN A 61 -6.01 -3.50 16.32
CA GLN A 61 -7.14 -2.64 16.65
C GLN A 61 -7.28 -2.48 18.18
N ILE A 62 -7.17 -3.58 18.93
CA ILE A 62 -7.27 -3.57 20.40
C ILE A 62 -6.15 -2.72 21.02
N ARG A 63 -4.92 -2.81 20.50
CA ARG A 63 -3.79 -2.01 21.01
C ARG A 63 -3.93 -0.53 20.73
N ILE A 64 -4.44 -0.16 19.55
CA ILE A 64 -4.67 1.24 19.19
C ILE A 64 -5.89 1.79 19.94
N ALA A 65 -6.97 1.01 20.09
CA ALA A 65 -8.14 1.37 20.88
C ALA A 65 -7.77 1.67 22.34
N ALA A 66 -6.83 0.91 22.91
CA ALA A 66 -6.32 1.17 24.26
C ALA A 66 -5.69 2.56 24.43
N TRP A 67 -5.22 3.21 23.36
CA TRP A 67 -4.69 4.58 23.43
C TRP A 67 -5.79 5.64 23.50
N TRP A 68 -6.95 5.36 22.91
CA TRP A 68 -8.05 6.31 22.75
C TRP A 68 -9.18 6.11 23.77
N GLY A 69 -9.18 4.99 24.48
CA GLY A 69 -10.11 4.70 25.57
C GLY A 69 -11.54 4.59 25.07
N THR A 70 -12.36 5.62 25.31
CA THR A 70 -13.77 5.67 24.88
C THR A 70 -13.95 6.15 23.44
N HIS A 71 -12.90 6.69 22.80
CA HIS A 71 -12.96 7.29 21.46
C HIS A 71 -12.57 6.27 20.37
N ASP A 72 -13.37 5.21 20.22
CA ASP A 72 -13.11 4.14 19.25
C ASP A 72 -13.11 4.64 17.78
N GLU A 73 -13.76 5.78 17.51
CA GLU A 73 -13.77 6.44 16.20
C GLU A 73 -12.39 6.91 15.74
N MET A 74 -11.44 7.11 16.66
CA MET A 74 -10.07 7.54 16.36
C MET A 74 -9.13 6.39 15.98
N VAL A 75 -9.57 5.14 16.14
CA VAL A 75 -8.72 3.95 15.93
C VAL A 75 -8.35 3.76 14.46
N ASP A 76 -9.35 3.76 13.57
CA ASP A 76 -9.13 3.56 12.14
C ASP A 76 -8.32 4.71 11.49
N PRO A 77 -8.61 6.01 11.79
CA PRO A 77 -7.77 7.13 11.34
C PRO A 77 -6.32 7.06 11.84
N SER A 78 -6.13 6.70 13.11
CA SER A 78 -4.78 6.57 13.69
C SER A 78 -3.96 5.48 13.00
N TYR A 79 -4.60 4.35 12.72
CA TYR A 79 -3.96 3.28 11.96
C TYR A 79 -3.56 3.73 10.55
N LEU A 80 -4.46 4.40 9.83
CA LEU A 80 -4.19 4.94 8.50
C LEU A 80 -3.01 5.91 8.52
N LEU A 81 -2.94 6.78 9.52
CA LEU A 81 -1.86 7.77 9.63
C LEU A 81 -0.51 7.09 9.94
N LEU A 82 -0.48 6.19 10.93
CA LEU A 82 0.76 5.56 11.40
C LEU A 82 1.34 4.54 10.41
N VAL A 83 0.47 3.79 9.74
CA VAL A 83 0.86 2.64 8.91
C VAL A 83 0.71 2.94 7.41
N GLY A 84 -0.16 3.86 7.05
CA GLY A 84 -0.34 4.33 5.68
C GLY A 84 0.48 5.58 5.36
N VAL A 85 0.17 6.70 6.01
CA VAL A 85 0.68 8.04 5.64
C VAL A 85 2.13 8.27 6.07
N LEU A 86 2.48 8.03 7.33
CA LEU A 86 3.85 8.25 7.81
C LEU A 86 4.88 7.42 7.03
N PRO A 87 4.69 6.10 6.82
CA PRO A 87 5.70 5.29 6.15
C PRO A 87 5.86 5.67 4.67
N THR A 88 4.78 6.08 4.01
CA THR A 88 4.84 6.54 2.61
C THR A 88 5.58 7.87 2.49
N LEU A 89 5.25 8.86 3.33
CA LEU A 89 5.97 10.14 3.37
C LEU A 89 7.45 9.94 3.71
N THR A 90 7.77 9.15 4.74
CA THR A 90 9.15 8.84 5.10
C THR A 90 9.89 8.16 3.95
N CYS A 91 9.29 7.18 3.28
CA CYS A 91 9.89 6.51 2.12
C CYS A 91 10.20 7.50 0.99
N VAL A 92 9.26 8.39 0.63
CA VAL A 92 9.44 9.40 -0.41
C VAL A 92 10.59 10.36 -0.07
N LEU A 93 10.63 10.86 1.17
CA LEU A 93 11.68 11.77 1.63
C LEU A 93 13.06 11.10 1.61
N LEU A 94 13.15 9.86 2.09
CA LEU A 94 14.41 9.10 2.09
C LEU A 94 14.91 8.78 0.68
N VAL A 95 14.01 8.41 -0.24
CA VAL A 95 14.35 8.19 -1.66
C VAL A 95 14.83 9.49 -2.30
N GLN A 96 14.18 10.62 -2.01
CA GLN A 96 14.61 11.91 -2.51
C GLN A 96 15.99 12.31 -1.97
N TRP A 97 16.27 12.01 -0.71
CA TRP A 97 17.59 12.25 -0.12
C TRP A 97 18.67 11.36 -0.75
N LEU A 98 18.38 10.06 -0.95
CA LEU A 98 19.26 9.14 -1.67
C LEU A 98 19.52 9.60 -3.12
N ARG A 99 18.57 10.27 -3.77
CA ARG A 99 18.75 10.84 -5.12
C ARG A 99 19.76 11.99 -5.09
N GLN A 100 19.65 12.88 -4.10
CA GLN A 100 20.59 13.99 -3.93
C GLN A 100 22.03 13.51 -3.66
N LEU A 101 22.18 12.39 -2.93
CA LEU A 101 23.49 11.82 -2.62
C LEU A 101 24.16 11.10 -3.81
N ARG A 102 23.48 10.96 -4.96
CA ARG A 102 23.95 10.23 -6.16
C ARG A 102 24.37 8.77 -5.90
N THR A 103 24.05 8.18 -4.74
CA THR A 103 24.40 6.79 -4.35
C THR A 103 23.42 5.74 -4.87
N GLN A 104 22.64 6.10 -5.90
CA GLN A 104 21.55 5.31 -6.45
C GLN A 104 21.96 3.91 -6.93
N ARG A 105 23.22 3.62 -7.23
CA ARG A 105 23.66 2.37 -7.92
C ARG A 105 23.15 1.05 -7.30
N GLY A 106 22.83 1.00 -6.00
CA GLY A 106 22.39 -0.22 -5.30
C GLY A 106 20.87 -0.45 -5.19
N VAL A 107 20.03 0.59 -5.22
CA VAL A 107 18.55 0.47 -5.09
C VAL A 107 17.92 -0.27 -6.29
N TRP A 108 18.70 -0.44 -7.36
CA TRP A 108 18.23 -0.90 -8.67
C TRP A 108 18.34 -2.40 -8.84
N GLY A 109 18.78 -3.19 -7.85
CA GLY A 109 18.81 -4.65 -7.98
C GLY A 109 17.42 -5.23 -8.24
N VAL A 110 16.45 -4.85 -7.41
CA VAL A 110 15.03 -5.25 -7.56
C VAL A 110 14.42 -4.60 -8.80
N ALA A 111 14.67 -3.31 -9.04
CA ALA A 111 14.19 -2.64 -10.25
C ALA A 111 14.74 -3.29 -11.53
N LYS A 112 16.01 -3.74 -11.54
CA LYS A 112 16.62 -4.49 -12.65
C LYS A 112 15.93 -5.82 -12.86
N LEU A 113 15.53 -6.53 -11.80
CA LEU A 113 14.75 -7.76 -11.92
C LEU A 113 13.36 -7.48 -12.51
N LEU A 114 12.64 -6.50 -11.98
CA LEU A 114 11.31 -6.10 -12.48
C LEU A 114 11.34 -5.60 -13.93
N ARG A 115 12.49 -5.05 -14.36
CA ARG A 115 12.76 -4.63 -15.74
C ARG A 115 12.99 -5.79 -16.71
N ARG A 116 13.35 -6.99 -16.24
CA ARG A 116 13.58 -8.13 -17.13
C ARG A 116 12.26 -8.56 -17.78
N ARG A 117 12.36 -8.94 -19.05
CA ARG A 117 11.28 -9.55 -19.81
C ARG A 117 11.58 -11.04 -19.99
N PRO A 118 10.63 -11.94 -19.71
CA PRO A 118 10.83 -13.37 -19.90
C PRO A 118 10.89 -13.75 -21.39
N ALA A 119 10.22 -13.00 -22.27
CA ALA A 119 10.30 -13.15 -23.72
C ALA A 119 10.08 -11.79 -24.43
N PRO A 120 10.49 -11.63 -25.71
CA PRO A 120 10.40 -10.34 -26.43
C PRO A 120 9.00 -9.74 -26.52
N ASN A 121 7.99 -10.60 -26.68
CA ASN A 121 6.57 -10.22 -26.80
C ASN A 121 5.81 -10.28 -25.47
N TRP A 122 6.50 -10.56 -24.36
CA TRP A 122 5.88 -10.70 -23.04
C TRP A 122 6.00 -9.41 -22.22
N LEU A 123 5.06 -9.26 -21.30
CA LEU A 123 5.05 -8.21 -20.28
C LEU A 123 6.31 -8.32 -19.39
N SER A 124 6.78 -7.19 -18.87
CA SER A 124 7.89 -7.19 -17.91
C SER A 124 7.48 -7.90 -16.61
N TYR A 125 8.44 -8.37 -15.81
CA TYR A 125 8.12 -8.93 -14.49
C TYR A 125 7.38 -7.92 -13.59
N GLY A 126 7.66 -6.62 -13.74
CA GLY A 126 6.92 -5.58 -13.01
C GLY A 126 5.48 -5.40 -13.50
N GLU A 127 5.22 -5.53 -14.80
CA GLU A 127 3.85 -5.51 -15.35
C GLU A 127 3.08 -6.79 -14.96
N LEU A 128 3.73 -7.95 -14.94
CA LEU A 128 3.16 -9.20 -14.45
C LEU A 128 2.87 -9.13 -12.94
N LEU A 129 3.77 -8.56 -12.15
CA LEU A 129 3.54 -8.30 -10.72
C LEU A 129 2.34 -7.38 -10.52
N PHE A 130 2.24 -6.32 -11.32
CA PHE A 130 1.09 -5.41 -11.27
C PHE A 130 -0.23 -6.14 -11.58
N LEU A 131 -0.25 -6.99 -12.61
CA LEU A 131 -1.41 -7.84 -12.92
C LEU A 131 -1.73 -8.85 -11.81
N ALA A 132 -0.71 -9.46 -11.20
CA ALA A 132 -0.89 -10.37 -10.08
C ALA A 132 -1.48 -9.65 -8.86
N VAL A 133 -1.03 -8.44 -8.56
CA VAL A 133 -1.62 -7.59 -7.51
C VAL A 133 -3.04 -7.18 -7.87
N LEU A 134 -3.31 -6.85 -9.13
CA LEU A 134 -4.65 -6.47 -9.59
C LEU A 134 -5.65 -7.62 -9.43
N VAL A 135 -5.36 -8.78 -10.02
CA VAL A 135 -6.26 -9.94 -10.03
C VAL A 135 -6.28 -10.60 -8.65
N GLY A 136 -5.11 -10.88 -8.10
CA GLY A 136 -4.96 -11.52 -6.79
C GLY A 136 -5.47 -10.64 -5.66
N GLY A 137 -5.22 -9.33 -5.70
CA GLY A 137 -5.73 -8.37 -4.73
C GLY A 137 -7.26 -8.30 -4.72
N ASN A 138 -7.90 -8.17 -5.89
CA ASN A 138 -9.36 -8.18 -5.98
C ASN A 138 -9.96 -9.52 -5.52
N ALA A 139 -9.34 -10.64 -5.87
CA ALA A 139 -9.80 -11.96 -5.41
C ALA A 139 -9.67 -12.11 -3.89
N LEU A 140 -8.51 -11.74 -3.32
CA LEU A 140 -8.26 -11.82 -1.88
C LEU A 140 -9.19 -10.89 -1.09
N VAL A 141 -9.33 -9.63 -1.51
CA VAL A 141 -10.21 -8.67 -0.83
C VAL A 141 -11.67 -9.13 -0.90
N PHE A 142 -12.11 -9.70 -2.03
CA PHE A 142 -13.43 -10.29 -2.12
C PHE A 142 -13.58 -11.50 -1.19
N CYS A 143 -12.65 -12.46 -1.23
CA CYS A 143 -12.68 -13.67 -0.40
C CYS A 143 -12.67 -13.32 1.09
N PHE A 144 -11.79 -12.42 1.52
CA PHE A 144 -11.74 -11.96 2.92
C PHE A 144 -12.98 -11.16 3.30
N GLY A 145 -13.46 -10.26 2.43
CA GLY A 145 -14.67 -9.49 2.66
C GLY A 145 -15.92 -10.36 2.81
N TYR A 146 -16.02 -11.41 1.99
CA TYR A 146 -17.11 -12.39 2.02
C TYR A 146 -17.03 -13.31 3.24
N THR A 147 -15.85 -13.89 3.51
CA THR A 147 -15.62 -14.82 4.64
C THR A 147 -15.67 -14.11 5.99
N LYS A 148 -15.30 -12.82 6.10
CA LYS A 148 -15.37 -12.01 7.33
C LYS A 148 -16.78 -11.93 7.92
N ARG A 149 -17.84 -12.09 7.12
CA ARG A 149 -19.23 -12.11 7.62
C ARG A 149 -19.81 -13.52 7.74
N HIS A 150 -19.40 -14.46 6.89
CA HIS A 150 -19.90 -15.84 6.95
C HIS A 150 -19.15 -16.74 7.95
N GLY A 151 -17.90 -16.42 8.29
CA GLY A 151 -17.00 -17.32 9.02
C GLY A 151 -16.97 -17.20 10.55
N HIS A 152 -17.52 -16.15 11.17
CA HIS A 152 -17.37 -15.89 12.62
C HIS A 152 -18.62 -15.22 13.24
N LYS A 153 -19.79 -15.84 13.12
CA LYS A 153 -20.74 -15.77 14.24
C LYS A 153 -20.40 -16.95 15.14
N PRO A 154 -19.84 -16.76 16.35
CA PRO A 154 -19.80 -17.84 17.31
C PRO A 154 -21.24 -18.30 17.50
N ARG A 155 -21.47 -19.61 17.41
CA ARG A 155 -22.73 -20.28 17.80
C ARG A 155 -22.89 -20.12 19.31
N LEU A 156 -23.13 -18.90 19.78
CA LEU A 156 -23.49 -18.58 21.15
C LEU A 156 -25.01 -18.65 21.23
N THR A 157 -25.50 -19.89 21.18
CA THR A 157 -26.85 -20.43 21.47
C THR A 157 -27.10 -21.58 20.50
N GLY A 158 -27.59 -22.71 21.01
CA GLY A 158 -27.93 -23.91 20.24
C GLY A 158 -29.16 -23.72 19.35
N ASP A 159 -29.23 -22.61 18.62
CA ASP A 159 -30.29 -22.36 17.66
C ASP A 159 -30.09 -23.23 16.41
N PRO A 160 -31.17 -23.80 15.84
CA PRO A 160 -31.10 -24.64 14.66
C PRO A 160 -30.47 -23.89 13.48
N PRO A 161 -29.95 -24.59 12.46
CA PRO A 161 -29.29 -23.97 11.31
C PRO A 161 -30.31 -23.15 10.49
N HIS A 162 -30.55 -21.91 10.91
CA HIS A 162 -31.30 -20.95 10.13
C HIS A 162 -30.37 -20.44 9.03
N SER A 163 -30.59 -20.93 7.81
CA SER A 163 -30.06 -20.33 6.59
C SER A 163 -30.32 -18.82 6.65
N PRO A 164 -29.30 -17.96 6.59
CA PRO A 164 -29.52 -16.53 6.66
C PRO A 164 -30.42 -16.10 5.50
N PRO A 165 -31.30 -15.10 5.71
CA PRO A 165 -32.22 -14.66 4.66
C PRO A 165 -31.43 -14.22 3.42
N PRO A 166 -31.97 -14.41 2.20
CA PRO A 166 -31.27 -14.09 0.95
C PRO A 166 -30.74 -12.65 0.90
N SER A 167 -31.40 -11.70 1.56
CA SER A 167 -30.94 -10.32 1.72
C SER A 167 -29.60 -10.18 2.46
N SER A 168 -29.26 -11.12 3.36
CA SER A 168 -27.99 -11.15 4.09
C SER A 168 -26.80 -11.49 3.19
N TYR A 169 -27.01 -12.41 2.24
CA TYR A 169 -26.00 -12.75 1.24
C TYR A 169 -25.75 -11.58 0.28
N VAL A 170 -26.81 -10.96 -0.23
CA VAL A 170 -26.71 -9.79 -1.13
C VAL A 170 -25.98 -8.64 -0.43
N LYS A 171 -26.29 -8.36 0.83
CA LYS A 171 -25.60 -7.33 1.62
C LYS A 171 -24.11 -7.65 1.82
N THR A 172 -23.77 -8.93 2.01
CA THR A 172 -22.38 -9.37 2.19
C THR A 172 -21.58 -9.25 0.90
N VAL A 173 -22.15 -9.69 -0.23
CA VAL A 173 -21.57 -9.51 -1.57
C VAL A 173 -21.38 -8.03 -1.89
N GLY A 174 -22.42 -7.22 -1.66
CA GLY A 174 -22.34 -5.76 -1.83
C GLY A 174 -21.19 -5.17 -1.03
N ASN A 175 -21.07 -5.49 0.25
CA ASN A 175 -19.98 -4.99 1.10
C ASN A 175 -18.59 -5.42 0.60
N ALA A 176 -18.42 -6.68 0.17
CA ALA A 176 -17.16 -7.17 -0.38
C ALA A 176 -16.78 -6.43 -1.69
N LEU A 177 -17.76 -6.19 -2.57
CA LEU A 177 -17.56 -5.41 -3.80
C LEU A 177 -17.24 -3.95 -3.54
N GLY A 178 -17.75 -3.36 -2.45
CA GLY A 178 -17.37 -2.03 -2.00
C GLY A 178 -15.88 -1.94 -1.67
N PHE A 179 -15.33 -2.92 -0.95
CA PHE A 179 -13.89 -2.97 -0.68
C PHE A 179 -13.05 -3.20 -1.95
N ASN A 180 -13.52 -4.03 -2.89
CA ASN A 180 -12.88 -4.15 -4.21
C ASN A 180 -12.90 -2.82 -4.99
N CYS A 181 -14.01 -2.08 -4.94
CA CYS A 181 -14.10 -0.76 -5.56
C CYS A 181 -13.03 0.19 -5.00
N VAL A 182 -12.91 0.26 -3.67
CA VAL A 182 -11.88 1.07 -3.00
C VAL A 182 -10.46 0.64 -3.39
N LEU A 183 -10.18 -0.67 -3.45
CA LEU A 183 -8.89 -1.18 -3.91
C LEU A 183 -8.58 -0.71 -5.34
N ASN A 184 -9.54 -0.87 -6.26
CA ASN A 184 -9.39 -0.46 -7.65
C ASN A 184 -9.21 1.07 -7.76
N MET A 185 -9.94 1.86 -6.96
CA MET A 185 -9.74 3.31 -6.88
C MET A 185 -8.36 3.69 -6.37
N GLY A 186 -7.81 2.96 -5.38
CA GLY A 186 -6.44 3.17 -4.91
C GLY A 186 -5.41 2.88 -6.00
N LEU A 187 -5.58 1.80 -6.76
CA LEU A 187 -4.68 1.42 -7.84
C LEU A 187 -4.75 2.36 -9.06
N LEU A 188 -5.85 3.10 -9.25
CA LEU A 188 -5.95 4.12 -10.31
C LEU A 188 -4.87 5.19 -10.20
N PHE A 189 -4.42 5.52 -8.98
CA PHE A 189 -3.39 6.53 -8.75
C PHE A 189 -1.99 6.10 -9.20
N VAL A 190 -1.73 4.79 -9.35
CA VAL A 190 -0.41 4.27 -9.73
C VAL A 190 0.02 4.74 -11.13
N PRO A 191 -0.81 4.58 -12.18
CA PRO A 191 -0.52 5.10 -13.52
C PRO A 191 -1.05 6.52 -13.80
N ALA A 192 -1.57 7.25 -12.81
CA ALA A 192 -2.23 8.54 -13.03
C ALA A 192 -1.29 9.65 -13.54
N THR A 193 0.00 9.60 -13.19
CA THR A 193 0.99 10.61 -13.58
C THR A 193 2.09 9.99 -14.45
N ARG A 194 2.54 10.71 -15.49
CA ARG A 194 3.53 10.22 -16.47
C ARG A 194 4.88 9.81 -15.86
N ASN A 195 5.27 10.47 -14.77
CA ASN A 195 6.54 10.24 -14.06
C ASN A 195 6.31 9.65 -12.66
N SER A 196 5.28 8.82 -12.48
CA SER A 196 5.04 8.16 -11.20
C SER A 196 6.23 7.27 -10.83
N ALA A 197 6.73 7.42 -9.59
CA ALA A 197 7.85 6.64 -9.09
C ALA A 197 7.55 5.13 -9.12
N TRP A 198 6.28 4.76 -8.98
CA TRP A 198 5.81 3.39 -9.09
C TRP A 198 5.98 2.83 -10.50
N MET A 199 5.59 3.57 -11.54
CA MET A 199 5.79 3.15 -12.93
C MET A 199 7.27 3.00 -13.29
N GLU A 200 8.12 3.90 -12.78
CA GLU A 200 9.57 3.82 -12.95
C GLU A 200 10.19 2.58 -12.27
N ALA A 201 9.68 2.24 -11.08
CA ALA A 201 10.13 1.09 -10.30
C ALA A 201 9.75 -0.25 -10.95
N ILE A 202 8.50 -0.38 -11.42
CA ILE A 202 8.01 -1.62 -12.08
C ILE A 202 8.33 -1.67 -13.58
N ASN A 203 8.99 -0.65 -14.13
CA ASN A 203 9.30 -0.54 -15.56
C ASN A 203 8.08 -0.71 -16.46
N MET A 204 6.98 -0.08 -16.07
CA MET A 204 5.77 -0.07 -16.87
C MET A 204 5.86 1.07 -17.86
N SER A 205 5.65 0.77 -19.14
CA SER A 205 5.60 1.82 -20.16
C SER A 205 4.38 2.71 -19.92
N TYR A 206 4.47 4.00 -20.28
CA TYR A 206 3.34 4.92 -20.13
C TYR A 206 2.11 4.45 -20.93
N ALA A 207 2.31 3.87 -22.11
CA ALA A 207 1.24 3.31 -22.93
C ALA A 207 0.51 2.16 -22.22
N ASN A 208 1.25 1.23 -21.60
CA ASN A 208 0.67 0.16 -20.80
C ASN A 208 0.02 0.71 -19.52
N GLY A 209 0.61 1.71 -18.88
CA GLY A 209 0.04 2.41 -17.73
C GLY A 209 -1.34 2.99 -18.03
N ILE A 210 -1.52 3.70 -19.15
CA ILE A 210 -2.84 4.20 -19.58
C ILE A 210 -3.80 3.04 -19.82
N LYS A 211 -3.36 1.98 -20.52
CA LYS A 211 -4.19 0.80 -20.76
C LYS A 211 -4.72 0.26 -19.43
N PHE A 212 -3.84 0.01 -18.46
CA PHE A 212 -4.24 -0.48 -17.15
C PHE A 212 -5.10 0.50 -16.35
N HIS A 213 -4.83 1.80 -16.41
CA HIS A 213 -5.67 2.82 -15.79
C HIS A 213 -7.11 2.75 -16.29
N ARG A 214 -7.31 2.58 -17.61
CA ARG A 214 -8.65 2.41 -18.19
C ARG A 214 -9.32 1.12 -17.70
N TRP A 215 -8.61 -0.01 -17.69
CA TRP A 215 -9.14 -1.28 -17.17
C TRP A 215 -9.51 -1.20 -15.68
N LEU A 216 -8.67 -0.55 -14.87
CA LEU A 216 -8.93 -0.28 -13.46
C LEU A 216 -10.16 0.60 -13.27
N GLY A 217 -10.33 1.62 -14.12
CA GLY A 217 -11.50 2.51 -14.06
C GLY A 217 -12.79 1.74 -14.33
N VAL A 218 -12.78 0.88 -15.36
CA VAL A 218 -13.91 -0.02 -15.63
C VAL A 218 -14.18 -0.96 -14.45
N ALA A 219 -13.15 -1.57 -13.87
CA ALA A 219 -13.31 -2.44 -12.71
C ALA A 219 -13.87 -1.70 -11.48
N ALA A 220 -13.39 -0.50 -11.19
CA ALA A 220 -13.87 0.34 -10.10
C ALA A 220 -15.34 0.73 -10.28
N VAL A 221 -15.72 1.20 -11.48
CA VAL A 221 -17.11 1.56 -11.79
C VAL A 221 -18.02 0.34 -11.69
N LEU A 222 -17.63 -0.81 -12.27
CA LEU A 222 -18.43 -2.03 -12.23
C LEU A 222 -18.65 -2.50 -10.79
N THR A 223 -17.57 -2.61 -10.00
CA THR A 223 -17.65 -3.04 -8.60
C THR A 223 -18.45 -2.06 -7.75
N GLY A 224 -18.32 -0.75 -7.99
CA GLY A 224 -19.11 0.29 -7.35
C GLY A 224 -20.61 0.23 -7.70
N VAL A 225 -20.96 0.09 -8.98
CA VAL A 225 -22.36 -0.02 -9.43
C VAL A 225 -23.02 -1.26 -8.85
N VAL A 226 -22.35 -2.42 -8.88
CA VAL A 226 -22.90 -3.65 -8.31
C VAL A 226 -23.00 -3.54 -6.77
N HIS A 227 -22.02 -2.94 -6.09
CA HIS A 227 -22.10 -2.62 -4.67
C HIS A 227 -23.36 -1.81 -4.35
N CYS A 228 -23.58 -0.69 -5.05
CA CYS A 228 -24.76 0.15 -4.89
C CYS A 228 -26.05 -0.63 -5.18
N GLY A 229 -26.08 -1.41 -6.27
CA GLY A 229 -27.22 -2.23 -6.66
C GLY A 229 -27.61 -3.25 -5.58
N CYS A 230 -26.65 -3.92 -4.95
CA CYS A 230 -26.91 -4.82 -3.82
C CYS A 230 -27.58 -4.11 -2.65
N TYR A 231 -27.14 -2.89 -2.31
CA TYR A 231 -27.73 -2.11 -1.22
C TYR A 231 -29.13 -1.59 -1.58
N TYR A 232 -29.32 -1.07 -2.79
CA TYR A 232 -30.63 -0.65 -3.29
C TYR A 232 -31.62 -1.81 -3.28
N TYR A 233 -31.21 -3.00 -3.71
CA TYR A 233 -32.04 -4.20 -3.63
C TYR A 233 -32.47 -4.51 -2.18
N CYS A 234 -31.54 -4.46 -1.23
CA CYS A 234 -31.85 -4.67 0.18
C CYS A 234 -32.79 -3.59 0.75
N TRP A 235 -32.63 -2.33 0.33
CA TRP A 235 -33.48 -1.22 0.79
C TRP A 235 -34.88 -1.27 0.19
N LEU A 236 -35.01 -1.69 -1.07
CA LEU A 236 -36.30 -1.90 -1.74
C LEU A 236 -37.09 -3.01 -1.03
N LEU A 237 -36.45 -4.14 -0.73
CA LEU A 237 -37.07 -5.22 0.04
C LEU A 237 -37.50 -4.78 1.45
N ALA A 238 -36.77 -3.83 2.05
CA ALA A 238 -37.09 -3.29 3.37
C ALA A 238 -38.07 -2.09 3.32
N GLY A 239 -38.51 -1.64 2.14
CA GLY A 239 -39.39 -0.47 1.99
C GLY A 239 -38.75 0.87 2.41
N ARG A 240 -37.43 0.96 2.56
CA ARG A 240 -36.70 2.14 3.10
C ARG A 240 -35.76 2.82 2.12
N TRP A 241 -35.88 2.54 0.82
CA TRP A 241 -34.93 3.06 -0.17
C TRP A 241 -34.90 4.60 -0.23
N GLN A 242 -36.03 5.29 -0.07
CA GLN A 242 -36.07 6.76 -0.08
C GLN A 242 -35.31 7.38 1.09
N GLN A 243 -35.37 6.76 2.27
CA GLN A 243 -34.70 7.23 3.48
C GLN A 243 -33.18 7.02 3.42
N MET A 244 -32.72 5.96 2.72
CA MET A 244 -31.32 5.56 2.68
C MET A 244 -30.57 6.04 1.43
N ALA A 245 -31.29 6.53 0.41
CA ALA A 245 -30.70 6.98 -0.85
C ALA A 245 -29.91 8.29 -0.74
N LEU A 246 -30.27 9.14 0.23
CA LEU A 246 -29.61 10.42 0.48
C LEU A 246 -28.90 10.41 1.85
N PRO A 247 -27.83 11.21 2.03
CA PRO A 247 -27.28 11.45 3.35
C PRO A 247 -28.37 11.97 4.28
N CYS A 248 -28.33 11.56 5.54
CA CYS A 248 -29.21 12.15 6.53
C CYS A 248 -28.71 13.54 6.90
N TRP A 249 -29.50 14.57 6.60
CA TRP A 249 -29.15 15.96 6.87
C TRP A 249 -29.43 16.38 8.32
N ASP A 250 -30.36 15.68 8.99
CA ASP A 250 -30.85 16.03 10.33
C ASP A 250 -30.66 14.89 11.37
N CYS A 251 -29.80 13.91 11.10
CA CYS A 251 -29.57 12.81 12.04
C CYS A 251 -28.63 13.22 13.17
N SER A 252 -29.00 12.85 14.41
CA SER A 252 -28.09 12.87 15.56
C SER A 252 -26.91 11.92 15.28
N LEU A 253 -25.67 12.43 15.34
CA LEU A 253 -24.44 11.62 15.28
C LEU A 253 -24.19 10.82 16.58
N ARG A 254 -25.11 10.86 17.54
CA ARG A 254 -24.86 10.52 18.94
C ARG A 254 -25.65 9.32 19.46
N ASP A 255 -26.38 8.63 18.58
CA ASP A 255 -27.12 7.40 18.91
C ASP A 255 -26.44 6.13 18.36
#